data_AF-A0A939QZB3-F1
#
_entry.id   AF-A0A939QZB3-F1
#
_cell.length_a   1.000
_cell.length_b   1.000
_cell.length_c   1.000
_cell.angle_alpha   90.00
_cell.angle_beta   90.00
_cell.angle_gamma   90.00
#
_symmetry.space_group_name_H-M   'P 1'
#
loop_
_entity.id
_entity.type
_entity.pdbx_description
1 polymer ?
#
loop_
_entity_poly.entity_id
_entity_poly.type
_entity_poly.pdbx_seq_one_letter_code
_entity_poly.pdbx_strand_id
1 'polypeptide(L)'
;MRKFITIITMSIITLIMMTSSNKAFTIYLIGDSTMANKNIEKEGRERGWGMALQGFFAEEVYIDNRALNGRSTKSFIEEGHWQKVLDDIKPGDYLVIQFGHNDEKGKVGDKRHTIAGLTFDDNIRTFCRGALGKGATPIVMNPVVRCEFTKRIDRETVNEARARKGSADDVDIENSEKLKDTHGAYAVTPKYVARELRVPFVDATGITADLESRLGPTNAKLLHMLSAAKNSKDNTHYTEYGAHRVAELLVDAMAEACPQLKPYVRHYDFIVSAKGFGNYMTLQAAINNVPIYAKSTICVLDGEWKEPKITSGKKIKYVKFSGAKVE
;
A
#
# COMPACT_ATOMS: atom_id res chain seq x y z
N MET A 1 48.42 37.66 -8.23
CA MET A 1 47.15 37.10 -8.71
C MET A 1 47.06 35.56 -8.74
N ARG A 2 48.09 34.78 -8.39
CA ARG A 2 48.04 33.30 -8.43
C ARG A 2 47.75 32.59 -7.08
N LYS A 3 47.75 33.30 -5.95
CA LYS A 3 47.51 32.72 -4.61
C LYS A 3 46.07 32.91 -4.09
N PHE A 4 45.26 33.74 -4.75
CA PHE A 4 43.85 33.98 -4.36
C PHE A 4 42.85 33.02 -5.02
N ILE A 5 43.22 32.38 -6.14
CA ILE A 5 42.34 31.45 -6.86
C ILE A 5 42.28 30.08 -6.15
N THR A 6 43.34 29.68 -5.44
CA THR A 6 43.38 28.37 -4.75
C THR A 6 42.54 28.32 -3.47
N ILE A 7 42.27 29.47 -2.83
CA ILE A 7 41.46 29.53 -1.60
C ILE A 7 39.96 29.44 -1.93
N ILE A 8 39.53 29.94 -3.10
CA ILE A 8 38.12 29.88 -3.51
C ILE A 8 37.73 28.47 -4.00
N THR A 9 38.65 27.71 -4.58
CA THR A 9 38.40 26.30 -4.95
C THR A 9 38.37 25.35 -3.75
N MET A 10 39.05 25.69 -2.63
CA MET A 10 39.01 24.85 -1.43
C MET A 10 37.75 25.08 -0.57
N SER A 11 37.11 26.26 -0.67
CA SER A 11 35.83 26.55 0.00
C SER A 11 34.60 26.03 -0.75
N ILE A 12 34.70 25.73 -2.05
CA ILE A 12 33.59 25.15 -2.84
C ILE A 12 33.50 23.62 -2.65
N ILE A 13 34.62 22.95 -2.32
CA ILE A 13 34.65 21.49 -2.13
C ILE A 13 34.14 21.08 -0.72
N THR A 14 34.11 21.99 0.25
CA THR A 14 33.60 21.69 1.61
C THR A 14 32.07 21.71 1.72
N LEU A 15 31.34 22.13 0.67
CA LEU A 15 29.87 22.17 0.63
C LEU A 15 29.25 20.96 -0.10
N ILE A 16 29.98 19.84 -0.24
CA ILE A 16 29.45 18.55 -0.70
C ILE A 16 29.73 17.44 0.34
N MET A 17 29.92 17.81 1.60
CA MET A 17 29.52 16.91 2.68
C MET A 17 28.10 17.28 3.07
N MET A 18 27.13 16.88 2.23
CA MET A 18 25.82 16.53 2.78
C MET A 18 26.09 15.36 3.72
N THR A 19 26.43 15.66 4.97
CA THR A 19 26.20 14.73 6.05
C THR A 19 24.75 14.31 5.91
N SER A 20 24.53 13.06 5.53
CA SER A 20 23.26 12.36 5.67
C SER A 20 22.92 12.37 7.15
N SER A 21 22.48 13.50 7.67
CA SER A 21 21.68 13.51 8.88
C SER A 21 20.45 12.69 8.53
N ASN A 22 20.24 11.56 9.20
CA ASN A 22 18.97 10.84 9.18
C ASN A 22 17.89 11.81 9.67
N LYS A 23 17.35 12.61 8.75
CA LYS A 23 16.34 13.61 9.05
C LYS A 23 15.03 12.84 9.12
N ALA A 24 14.35 12.93 10.26
CA ALA A 24 13.02 12.37 10.36
C ALA A 24 12.06 13.08 9.40
N PHE A 25 11.20 12.33 8.75
CA PHE A 25 10.18 12.84 7.84
C PHE A 25 8.92 11.99 7.90
N THR A 26 7.81 12.52 7.38
CA THR A 26 6.53 11.83 7.35
C THR A 26 6.20 11.39 5.92
N ILE A 27 5.69 10.16 5.79
CA ILE A 27 5.03 9.69 4.58
C ILE A 27 3.52 9.71 4.88
N TYR A 28 2.82 10.65 4.27
CA TYR A 28 1.36 10.72 4.31
C TYR A 28 0.78 9.77 3.28
N LEU A 29 -0.23 8.99 3.67
CA LEU A 29 -0.96 8.11 2.75
C LEU A 29 -2.39 8.62 2.59
N ILE A 30 -2.84 8.85 1.35
CA ILE A 30 -4.24 9.15 1.04
C ILE A 30 -4.80 8.11 0.06
N GLY A 31 -5.98 7.61 0.38
CA GLY A 31 -6.61 6.53 -0.37
C GLY A 31 -7.94 6.08 0.21
N ASP A 32 -8.36 4.88 -0.22
CA ASP A 32 -9.63 4.26 0.13
C ASP A 32 -9.50 3.16 1.20
N SER A 33 -10.53 2.31 1.34
CA SER A 33 -10.58 1.23 2.33
C SER A 33 -9.48 0.18 2.19
N THR A 34 -8.88 0.02 1.01
CA THR A 34 -7.78 -0.93 0.77
C THR A 34 -6.48 -0.48 1.41
N MET A 35 -6.33 0.82 1.70
CA MET A 35 -5.17 1.42 2.32
C MET A 35 -5.42 1.81 3.79
N ALA A 36 -6.67 2.15 4.14
CA ALA A 36 -7.06 2.73 5.43
C ALA A 36 -6.71 1.89 6.68
N ASN A 37 -6.41 2.60 7.78
CA ASN A 37 -6.35 2.01 9.10
C ASN A 37 -7.72 1.44 9.51
N LYS A 38 -7.71 0.31 10.23
CA LYS A 38 -8.92 -0.38 10.69
C LYS A 38 -8.96 -0.44 12.21
N ASN A 39 -10.15 -0.33 12.78
CA ASN A 39 -10.39 -0.62 14.17
C ASN A 39 -10.42 -2.14 14.37
N ILE A 40 -9.33 -2.69 14.88
CA ILE A 40 -9.13 -4.13 15.04
C ILE A 40 -10.17 -4.81 15.94
N GLU A 41 -10.79 -4.07 16.87
CA GLU A 41 -11.83 -4.61 17.77
C GLU A 41 -13.18 -4.74 17.04
N LYS A 42 -13.47 -3.82 16.12
CA LYS A 42 -14.75 -3.76 15.40
C LYS A 42 -14.71 -4.49 14.05
N GLU A 43 -13.62 -4.36 13.32
CA GLU A 43 -13.45 -4.85 11.95
C GLU A 43 -12.67 -6.18 11.90
N GLY A 44 -12.24 -6.68 13.07
CA GLY A 44 -11.65 -8.01 13.24
C GLY A 44 -10.37 -8.19 12.43
N ARG A 45 -10.46 -8.94 11.34
CA ARG A 45 -9.32 -9.32 10.47
C ARG A 45 -9.00 -8.30 9.39
N GLU A 46 -9.91 -7.39 9.08
CA GLU A 46 -9.71 -6.45 7.96
C GLU A 46 -8.55 -5.51 8.26
N ARG A 47 -7.65 -5.32 7.29
CA ARG A 47 -6.54 -4.36 7.34
C ARG A 47 -6.40 -3.68 5.99
N GLY A 48 -6.15 -2.38 5.98
CA GLY A 48 -5.62 -1.72 4.79
C GLY A 48 -4.12 -1.93 4.69
N TRP A 49 -3.56 -2.01 3.48
CA TRP A 49 -2.12 -2.20 3.31
C TRP A 49 -1.29 -1.05 3.91
N GLY A 50 -1.81 0.18 3.87
CA GLY A 50 -1.16 1.35 4.47
C GLY A 50 -1.01 1.24 5.99
N MET A 51 -1.87 0.45 6.65
CA MET A 51 -1.77 0.14 8.07
C MET A 51 -0.49 -0.66 8.39
N ALA A 52 -0.08 -1.58 7.51
CA ALA A 52 1.11 -2.41 7.75
C ALA A 52 2.44 -1.68 7.45
N LEU A 53 2.39 -0.51 6.81
CA LEU A 53 3.55 0.09 6.15
C LEU A 53 4.65 0.55 7.13
N GLN A 54 4.30 0.96 8.36
CA GLN A 54 5.28 1.41 9.36
C GLN A 54 6.33 0.34 9.69
N GLY A 55 5.95 -0.94 9.61
CA GLY A 55 6.85 -2.07 9.83
C GLY A 55 7.98 -2.21 8.81
N PHE A 56 7.85 -1.56 7.65
CA PHE A 56 8.80 -1.65 6.55
C PHE A 56 9.70 -0.43 6.41
N PHE A 57 9.64 0.48 7.38
CA PHE A 57 10.50 1.65 7.44
C PHE A 57 11.26 1.71 8.76
N ALA A 58 12.41 2.39 8.73
CA ALA A 58 13.13 2.77 9.94
C ALA A 58 12.27 3.72 10.79
N GLU A 59 12.56 3.75 12.10
CA GLU A 59 11.76 4.50 13.07
C GLU A 59 11.76 6.02 12.84
N GLU A 60 12.79 6.56 12.18
CA GLU A 60 12.87 7.97 11.80
C GLU A 60 11.87 8.37 10.71
N VAL A 61 11.24 7.39 10.05
CA VAL A 61 10.21 7.62 9.02
C VAL A 61 8.84 7.33 9.62
N TYR A 62 8.04 8.38 9.77
CA TYR A 62 6.71 8.28 10.33
C TYR A 62 5.67 8.06 9.23
N ILE A 63 4.85 7.03 9.35
CA ILE A 63 3.73 6.79 8.44
C ILE A 63 2.46 7.42 9.00
N ASP A 64 1.93 8.46 8.35
CA ASP A 64 0.63 9.06 8.65
C ASP A 64 -0.41 8.59 7.63
N ASN A 65 -1.11 7.50 7.95
CA ASN A 65 -2.12 6.92 7.07
C ASN A 65 -3.47 7.64 7.24
N ARG A 66 -3.79 8.51 6.28
CA ARG A 66 -5.02 9.32 6.19
C ARG A 66 -6.03 8.75 5.20
N ALA A 67 -5.82 7.54 4.69
CA ALA A 67 -6.80 6.86 3.85
C ALA A 67 -8.07 6.52 4.64
N LEU A 68 -9.22 6.54 3.97
CA LEU A 68 -10.53 6.40 4.61
C LEU A 68 -11.47 5.47 3.84
N ASN A 69 -12.23 4.67 4.59
CA ASN A 69 -13.19 3.74 4.04
C ASN A 69 -14.19 4.41 3.11
N GLY A 70 -14.38 3.85 1.92
CA GLY A 70 -15.38 4.28 0.94
C GLY A 70 -15.12 5.63 0.29
N ARG A 71 -13.93 6.22 0.44
CA ARG A 71 -13.61 7.51 -0.21
C ARG A 71 -13.17 7.30 -1.65
N SER A 72 -13.62 8.21 -2.52
CA SER A 72 -13.06 8.42 -3.85
C SER A 72 -12.20 9.67 -3.84
N THR A 73 -11.48 9.96 -4.93
CA THR A 73 -10.73 11.22 -5.04
C THR A 73 -11.63 12.44 -4.82
N LYS A 74 -12.83 12.42 -5.41
CA LYS A 74 -13.84 13.48 -5.26
C LYS A 74 -14.32 13.63 -3.83
N SER A 75 -14.80 12.55 -3.22
CA SER A 75 -15.37 12.65 -1.87
C SER A 75 -14.29 12.95 -0.83
N PHE A 76 -13.03 12.55 -1.05
CA PHE A 76 -11.92 12.89 -0.16
C PHE A 76 -11.64 14.41 -0.15
N ILE A 77 -11.77 15.07 -1.30
CA ILE A 77 -11.66 16.52 -1.42
C ILE A 77 -12.89 17.21 -0.84
N GLU A 78 -14.10 16.85 -1.30
CA GLU A 78 -15.35 17.52 -0.94
C GLU A 78 -15.68 17.40 0.56
N GLU A 79 -15.29 16.31 1.22
CA GLU A 79 -15.46 16.14 2.66
C GLU A 79 -14.36 16.83 3.51
N GLY A 80 -13.42 17.53 2.87
CA GLY A 80 -12.36 18.30 3.54
C GLY A 80 -11.20 17.47 4.10
N HIS A 81 -11.11 16.17 3.77
CA HIS A 81 -10.00 15.33 4.25
C HIS A 81 -8.68 15.71 3.58
N TRP A 82 -8.72 16.09 2.30
CA TRP A 82 -7.53 16.60 1.61
C TRP A 82 -6.94 17.83 2.28
N GLN A 83 -7.77 18.80 2.64
CA GLN A 83 -7.30 20.04 3.24
C GLN A 83 -6.52 19.78 4.54
N LYS A 84 -7.01 18.85 5.38
CA LYS A 84 -6.31 18.46 6.62
C LYS A 84 -4.90 17.92 6.37
N VAL A 85 -4.72 17.11 5.32
CA VAL A 85 -3.40 16.60 4.94
C VAL A 85 -2.51 17.72 4.41
N LEU A 86 -3.06 18.60 3.56
CA LEU A 86 -2.34 19.73 2.98
C LEU A 86 -1.89 20.76 4.04
N ASP A 87 -2.65 20.90 5.12
CA ASP A 87 -2.30 21.77 6.25
C ASP A 87 -1.15 21.20 7.08
N ASP A 88 -1.10 19.88 7.25
CA ASP A 88 -0.11 19.18 8.08
C ASP A 88 1.23 18.93 7.35
N ILE A 89 1.21 18.73 6.02
CA ILE A 89 2.38 18.33 5.23
C ILE A 89 3.47 19.42 5.21
N LYS A 90 4.74 18.99 5.34
CA LYS A 90 5.91 19.89 5.44
C LYS A 90 6.93 19.63 4.33
N PRO A 91 7.85 20.59 4.09
CA PRO A 91 8.95 20.38 3.16
C PRO A 91 9.82 19.19 3.53
N GLY A 92 10.01 18.28 2.58
CA GLY A 92 10.76 17.02 2.75
C GLY A 92 9.91 15.80 3.09
N ASP A 93 8.61 15.97 3.34
CA ASP A 93 7.68 14.84 3.49
C ASP A 93 7.33 14.20 2.14
N TYR A 94 6.65 13.05 2.19
CA TYR A 94 6.14 12.34 1.03
C TYR A 94 4.62 12.20 1.11
N LEU A 95 3.95 12.17 -0.05
CA LEU A 95 2.52 11.91 -0.15
C LEU A 95 2.25 10.74 -1.11
N VAL A 96 1.84 9.60 -0.58
CA VAL A 96 1.40 8.45 -1.38
C VAL A 96 -0.08 8.59 -1.70
N ILE A 97 -0.43 8.47 -2.98
CA ILE A 97 -1.79 8.69 -3.49
C ILE A 97 -2.27 7.42 -4.20
N GLN A 98 -3.32 6.76 -3.68
CA GLN A 98 -3.90 5.57 -4.31
C GLN A 98 -5.43 5.56 -4.19
N PHE A 99 -6.11 5.76 -5.32
CA PHE A 99 -7.58 5.73 -5.42
C PHE A 99 -8.02 4.97 -6.67
N GLY A 100 -9.34 4.77 -6.83
CA GLY A 100 -9.94 4.12 -8.00
C GLY A 100 -11.18 3.29 -7.64
N HIS A 101 -11.14 2.53 -6.54
CA HIS A 101 -12.22 1.58 -6.20
C HIS A 101 -13.60 2.21 -6.04
N ASN A 102 -13.66 3.45 -5.56
CA ASN A 102 -14.91 4.16 -5.32
C ASN A 102 -15.18 5.24 -6.37
N ASP A 103 -14.16 5.65 -7.10
CA ASP A 103 -14.22 6.58 -8.23
C ASP A 103 -14.96 5.96 -9.42
N GLU A 104 -14.68 4.69 -9.71
CA GLU A 104 -15.31 3.96 -10.82
C GLU A 104 -16.78 3.60 -10.59
N LYS A 105 -17.22 3.61 -9.33
CA LYS A 105 -18.56 3.14 -8.95
C LYS A 105 -19.59 4.22 -9.21
N GLY A 106 -20.78 3.78 -9.62
CA GLY A 106 -21.91 4.66 -9.85
C GLY A 106 -21.88 5.30 -11.23
N LYS A 107 -22.57 6.44 -11.35
CA LYS A 107 -22.72 7.20 -12.59
C LYS A 107 -22.42 8.68 -12.38
N VAL A 108 -22.24 9.40 -13.48
CA VAL A 108 -22.06 10.86 -13.47
C VAL A 108 -23.18 11.52 -12.64
N GLY A 109 -22.78 12.36 -11.68
CA GLY A 109 -23.67 12.99 -10.71
C GLY A 109 -23.63 12.38 -9.31
N ASP A 110 -23.15 11.13 -9.17
CA ASP A 110 -23.02 10.51 -7.86
C ASP A 110 -21.93 11.18 -7.00
N LYS A 111 -22.10 11.08 -5.67
CA LYS A 111 -21.20 11.72 -4.68
C LYS A 111 -19.74 11.26 -4.76
N ARG A 112 -19.52 10.03 -5.24
CA ARG A 112 -18.18 9.42 -5.28
C ARG A 112 -17.65 9.26 -6.70
N HIS A 113 -18.52 9.15 -7.69
CA HIS A 113 -18.13 8.87 -9.07
C HIS A 113 -17.28 10.00 -9.65
N THR A 114 -16.21 9.62 -10.33
CA THR A 114 -15.39 10.50 -11.16
C THR A 114 -15.26 9.87 -12.55
N ILE A 115 -14.53 10.50 -13.47
CA ILE A 115 -14.29 9.98 -14.81
C ILE A 115 -12.79 9.91 -15.02
N ALA A 116 -12.27 8.69 -15.24
CA ALA A 116 -10.88 8.45 -15.60
C ALA A 116 -10.49 9.21 -16.88
N GLY A 117 -9.32 9.86 -16.88
CA GLY A 117 -8.87 10.74 -17.96
C GLY A 117 -9.42 12.17 -17.87
N LEU A 118 -10.35 12.44 -16.95
CA LEU A 118 -10.99 13.73 -16.72
C LEU A 118 -10.96 14.09 -15.23
N THR A 119 -12.11 14.06 -14.54
CA THR A 119 -12.24 14.53 -13.15
C THR A 119 -11.44 13.70 -12.16
N PHE A 120 -11.22 12.41 -12.42
CA PHE A 120 -10.34 11.57 -11.60
C PHE A 120 -8.89 12.08 -11.67
N ASP A 121 -8.39 12.27 -12.89
CA ASP A 121 -7.03 12.73 -13.16
C ASP A 121 -6.80 14.14 -12.62
N ASP A 122 -7.79 15.04 -12.75
CA ASP A 122 -7.72 16.40 -12.20
C ASP A 122 -7.62 16.41 -10.67
N ASN A 123 -8.30 15.47 -10.00
CA ASN A 123 -8.17 15.32 -8.55
C ASN A 123 -6.78 14.80 -8.16
N ILE A 124 -6.24 13.81 -8.90
CA ILE A 124 -4.85 13.34 -8.67
C ILE A 124 -3.85 14.49 -8.90
N ARG A 125 -4.02 15.30 -9.95
CA ARG A 125 -3.21 16.50 -10.19
C ARG A 125 -3.31 17.47 -9.03
N THR A 126 -4.50 17.66 -8.46
CA THR A 126 -4.73 18.54 -7.31
C THR A 126 -3.91 18.08 -6.10
N PHE A 127 -3.93 16.79 -5.77
CA PHE A 127 -3.13 16.24 -4.68
C PHE A 127 -1.62 16.43 -4.92
N CYS A 128 -1.15 16.08 -6.12
CA CYS A 128 0.26 16.19 -6.47
C CYS A 128 0.75 17.65 -6.41
N ARG A 129 0.00 18.58 -7.00
CA ARG A 129 0.35 20.01 -7.01
C ARG A 129 0.35 20.62 -5.62
N GLY A 130 -0.58 20.24 -4.75
CA GLY A 130 -0.60 20.71 -3.37
C GLY A 130 0.62 20.20 -2.58
N ALA A 131 0.96 18.92 -2.70
CA ALA A 131 2.17 18.36 -2.06
C ALA A 131 3.45 19.05 -2.56
N LEU A 132 3.60 19.18 -3.88
CA LEU A 132 4.75 19.88 -4.49
C LEU A 132 4.83 21.35 -4.03
N GLY A 133 3.69 22.05 -3.96
CA GLY A 133 3.61 23.44 -3.48
C GLY A 133 4.03 23.60 -2.01
N LYS A 134 3.92 22.54 -1.20
CA LYS A 134 4.40 22.49 0.18
C LYS A 134 5.83 21.97 0.33
N GLY A 135 6.50 21.65 -0.78
CA GLY A 135 7.86 21.09 -0.78
C GLY A 135 7.93 19.61 -0.42
N ALA A 136 6.80 18.88 -0.50
CA ALA A 136 6.74 17.43 -0.33
C ALA A 136 6.79 16.70 -1.68
N THR A 137 7.18 15.43 -1.65
CA THR A 137 7.30 14.58 -2.84
C THR A 137 6.07 13.67 -2.97
N PRO A 138 5.16 13.90 -3.93
CA PRO A 138 4.06 12.98 -4.19
C PRO A 138 4.56 11.71 -4.88
N ILE A 139 3.97 10.56 -4.54
CA ILE A 139 4.16 9.26 -5.18
C ILE A 139 2.77 8.77 -5.60
N VAL A 140 2.54 8.62 -6.89
CA VAL A 140 1.24 8.23 -7.44
C VAL A 140 1.19 6.72 -7.64
N MET A 141 0.10 6.09 -7.20
CA MET A 141 -0.21 4.69 -7.44
C MET A 141 -1.55 4.56 -8.16
N ASN A 142 -1.64 3.60 -9.08
CA ASN A 142 -2.92 3.09 -9.56
C ASN A 142 -3.57 2.17 -8.51
N PRO A 143 -4.87 1.85 -8.58
CA PRO A 143 -5.52 1.03 -7.55
C PRO A 143 -4.95 -0.39 -7.51
N VAL A 144 -4.88 -0.98 -6.32
CA VAL A 144 -4.67 -2.43 -6.17
C VAL A 144 -5.85 -3.21 -6.76
N VAL A 145 -5.60 -4.46 -7.17
CA VAL A 145 -6.61 -5.32 -7.79
C VAL A 145 -7.58 -5.92 -6.78
N ARG A 146 -8.77 -6.31 -7.27
CA ARG A 146 -9.68 -7.22 -6.57
C ARG A 146 -9.28 -8.66 -6.83
N CYS A 147 -9.53 -9.56 -5.88
CA CYS A 147 -9.45 -11.01 -6.10
C CYS A 147 -10.68 -11.49 -6.89
N GLU A 148 -10.75 -11.13 -8.18
CA GLU A 148 -11.79 -11.56 -9.10
C GLU A 148 -11.19 -12.37 -10.24
N PHE A 149 -11.34 -13.69 -10.17
CA PHE A 149 -10.91 -14.60 -11.22
C PHE A 149 -12.10 -14.94 -12.12
N THR A 150 -11.82 -15.05 -13.41
CA THR A 150 -12.83 -15.45 -14.40
C THR A 150 -13.30 -16.87 -14.11
N LYS A 151 -14.62 -17.10 -14.06
CA LYS A 151 -15.14 -18.42 -13.70
C LYS A 151 -14.99 -19.39 -14.85
N ARG A 152 -14.47 -20.58 -14.54
CA ARG A 152 -14.55 -21.71 -15.46
C ARG A 152 -16.04 -22.04 -15.73
N ILE A 153 -16.54 -21.83 -16.94
CA ILE A 153 -17.85 -22.31 -17.39
C ILE A 153 -17.64 -23.69 -18.04
N ASP A 154 -18.30 -24.72 -17.53
CA ASP A 154 -18.25 -26.04 -18.17
C ASP A 154 -18.86 -26.02 -19.58
N ARG A 155 -18.40 -26.93 -20.44
CA ARG A 155 -18.81 -26.99 -21.85
C ARG A 155 -20.32 -27.18 -22.02
N GLU A 156 -20.99 -27.79 -21.05
CA GLU A 156 -22.42 -28.09 -21.09
C GLU A 156 -23.24 -26.81 -20.87
N THR A 157 -22.89 -26.01 -19.87
CA THR A 157 -23.47 -24.68 -19.61
C THR A 157 -23.21 -23.72 -20.77
N VAL A 158 -22.03 -23.79 -21.39
CA VAL A 158 -21.72 -23.05 -22.62
C VAL A 158 -22.65 -23.46 -23.76
N ASN A 159 -22.85 -24.75 -23.97
CA ASN A 159 -23.70 -25.26 -25.04
C ASN A 159 -25.17 -24.90 -24.82
N GLU A 160 -25.65 -24.92 -23.58
CA GLU A 160 -27.00 -24.44 -23.23
C GLU A 160 -27.17 -22.94 -23.45
N ALA A 161 -26.18 -22.12 -23.07
CA ALA A 161 -26.23 -20.67 -23.30
C ALA A 161 -26.23 -20.34 -24.80
N ARG A 162 -25.42 -21.06 -25.59
CA ARG A 162 -25.38 -20.97 -27.07
C ARG A 162 -26.71 -21.36 -27.71
N ALA A 163 -27.36 -22.41 -27.21
CA ALA A 163 -28.67 -22.85 -27.71
C ALA A 163 -29.80 -21.84 -27.45
N ARG A 164 -29.69 -21.00 -26.39
CA ARG A 164 -30.72 -20.02 -26.03
C ARG A 164 -30.57 -18.65 -26.71
N LYS A 165 -29.36 -18.23 -27.11
CA LYS A 165 -29.09 -16.84 -27.56
C LYS A 165 -28.84 -16.64 -29.05
N GLY A 166 -28.75 -17.68 -29.88
CA GLY A 166 -28.79 -17.56 -31.35
C GLY A 166 -27.61 -16.82 -32.03
N SER A 167 -26.69 -16.21 -31.29
CA SER A 167 -25.45 -15.62 -31.80
C SER A 167 -24.27 -16.01 -30.89
N ALA A 168 -23.16 -16.43 -31.51
CA ALA A 168 -21.97 -16.91 -30.84
C ALA A 168 -21.09 -15.78 -30.23
N ASP A 169 -21.38 -14.52 -30.57
CA ASP A 169 -20.52 -13.38 -30.23
C ASP A 169 -20.76 -12.81 -28.81
N ASP A 170 -21.83 -13.23 -28.13
CA ASP A 170 -22.26 -12.68 -26.81
C ASP A 170 -22.04 -13.63 -25.63
N VAL A 171 -21.27 -14.71 -25.81
CA VAL A 171 -20.88 -15.59 -24.69
C VAL A 171 -19.40 -15.34 -24.40
N ASP A 172 -19.12 -14.38 -23.51
CA ASP A 172 -17.80 -14.23 -22.89
C ASP A 172 -17.53 -15.44 -21.99
N ILE A 173 -17.00 -16.50 -22.60
CA ILE A 173 -16.56 -17.71 -21.92
C ILE A 173 -15.11 -17.47 -21.49
N GLU A 174 -14.88 -16.69 -20.44
CA GLU A 174 -13.56 -16.64 -19.82
C GLU A 174 -13.37 -17.85 -18.88
N ASN A 175 -13.05 -18.99 -19.50
CA ASN A 175 -12.51 -20.18 -18.86
C ASN A 175 -11.03 -19.96 -18.51
N SER A 176 -10.70 -19.19 -17.47
CA SER A 176 -9.28 -19.10 -17.07
C SER A 176 -9.03 -18.85 -15.58
N GLU A 177 -7.88 -19.33 -15.11
CA GLU A 177 -7.24 -18.90 -13.85
C GLU A 177 -6.72 -17.45 -13.92
N LYS A 178 -7.18 -16.66 -14.90
CA LYS A 178 -6.78 -15.28 -15.12
C LYS A 178 -7.56 -14.37 -14.20
N LEU A 179 -6.84 -13.41 -13.63
CA LEU A 179 -7.42 -12.31 -12.90
C LEU A 179 -8.14 -11.37 -13.87
N LYS A 180 -9.37 -11.01 -13.55
CA LYS A 180 -10.19 -10.08 -14.30
C LYS A 180 -9.77 -8.65 -13.98
N ASP A 181 -9.64 -7.81 -15.00
CA ASP A 181 -9.52 -6.36 -14.81
C ASP A 181 -10.88 -5.80 -14.35
N THR A 182 -10.90 -5.23 -13.14
CA THR A 182 -12.11 -4.64 -12.57
C THR A 182 -12.09 -3.12 -12.54
N HIS A 183 -11.02 -2.48 -13.02
CA HIS A 183 -10.79 -1.04 -12.87
C HIS A 183 -10.58 -0.32 -14.20
N GLY A 184 -10.24 -1.02 -15.28
CA GLY A 184 -10.16 -0.46 -16.63
C GLY A 184 -9.30 0.81 -16.67
N ALA A 185 -9.88 1.92 -17.14
CA ALA A 185 -9.16 3.19 -17.27
C ALA A 185 -8.60 3.75 -15.95
N TYR A 186 -9.17 3.40 -14.78
CA TYR A 186 -8.65 3.82 -13.47
C TYR A 186 -7.31 3.14 -13.13
N ALA A 187 -7.03 1.95 -13.67
CA ALA A 187 -5.74 1.28 -13.54
C ALA A 187 -4.63 1.94 -14.38
N VAL A 188 -5.00 2.72 -15.40
CA VAL A 188 -4.07 3.22 -16.42
C VAL A 188 -3.75 4.71 -16.23
N THR A 189 -4.78 5.53 -16.05
CA THR A 189 -4.68 6.99 -16.06
C THR A 189 -3.76 7.62 -15.00
N PRO A 190 -3.61 7.07 -13.77
CA PRO A 190 -2.68 7.62 -12.78
C PRO A 190 -1.22 7.68 -13.27
N LYS A 191 -0.78 6.72 -14.10
CA LYS A 191 0.55 6.71 -14.70
C LYS A 191 0.79 7.93 -15.61
N TYR A 192 -0.25 8.35 -16.34
CA TYR A 192 -0.15 9.51 -17.23
C TYR A 192 -0.06 10.80 -16.45
N VAL A 193 -0.82 10.94 -15.36
CA VAL A 193 -0.73 12.10 -14.46
C VAL A 193 0.66 12.17 -13.81
N ALA A 194 1.18 11.05 -13.33
CA ALA A 194 2.51 11.00 -12.73
C ALA A 194 3.60 11.42 -13.73
N ARG A 195 3.52 10.93 -14.97
CA ARG A 195 4.43 11.31 -16.07
C ARG A 195 4.31 12.79 -16.43
N GLU A 196 3.09 13.32 -16.52
CA GLU A 196 2.81 14.73 -16.80
C GLU A 196 3.51 15.64 -15.79
N LEU A 197 3.35 15.33 -14.50
CA LEU A 197 3.89 16.13 -13.39
C LEU A 197 5.35 15.78 -13.05
N ARG A 198 5.93 14.76 -13.70
CA ARG A 198 7.28 14.24 -13.46
C ARG A 198 7.50 13.81 -12.00
N VAL A 199 6.49 13.14 -11.44
CA VAL A 199 6.53 12.62 -10.07
C VAL A 199 6.64 11.08 -10.10
N PRO A 200 7.20 10.45 -9.06
CA PRO A 200 7.27 9.00 -8.96
C PRO A 200 5.92 8.31 -9.18
N PHE A 201 5.95 7.18 -9.90
CA PHE A 201 4.81 6.32 -10.14
C PHE A 201 5.12 4.88 -9.70
N VAL A 202 4.16 4.23 -9.04
CA VAL A 202 4.21 2.82 -8.67
C VAL A 202 3.01 2.09 -9.28
N ASP A 203 3.27 1.03 -10.03
CA ASP A 203 2.24 0.19 -10.66
C ASP A 203 1.68 -0.85 -9.68
N ALA A 204 0.93 -0.38 -8.69
CA ALA A 204 0.29 -1.22 -7.69
C ALA A 204 -0.73 -2.21 -8.31
N THR A 205 -1.40 -1.85 -9.41
CA THR A 205 -2.25 -2.78 -10.17
C THR A 205 -1.43 -3.96 -10.67
N GLY A 206 -0.34 -3.73 -11.40
CA GLY A 206 0.51 -4.80 -11.93
C GLY A 206 1.12 -5.67 -10.83
N ILE A 207 1.68 -5.04 -9.79
CA ILE A 207 2.30 -5.73 -8.65
C ILE A 207 1.30 -6.66 -7.94
N THR A 208 0.09 -6.17 -7.68
CA THR A 208 -0.92 -6.98 -6.98
C THR A 208 -1.57 -8.00 -7.90
N ALA A 209 -1.77 -7.70 -9.20
CA ALA A 209 -2.22 -8.69 -10.18
C ALA A 209 -1.27 -9.89 -10.27
N ASP A 210 0.04 -9.63 -10.27
CA ASP A 210 1.07 -10.66 -10.27
C ASP A 210 1.06 -11.50 -9.00
N LEU A 211 0.84 -10.87 -7.83
CA LEU A 211 0.70 -11.58 -6.57
C LEU A 211 -0.50 -12.53 -6.58
N GLU A 212 -1.68 -12.03 -6.96
CA GLU A 212 -2.91 -12.82 -7.05
C GLU A 212 -2.73 -13.98 -8.02
N SER A 213 -2.19 -13.71 -9.22
CA SER A 213 -2.01 -14.70 -10.28
C SER A 213 -1.05 -15.82 -9.88
N ARG A 214 0.05 -15.51 -9.18
CA ARG A 214 0.98 -16.53 -8.66
C ARG A 214 0.36 -17.42 -7.58
N LEU A 215 -0.54 -16.87 -6.77
CA LEU A 215 -1.25 -17.65 -5.75
C LEU A 215 -2.39 -18.49 -6.37
N GLY A 216 -2.95 -18.03 -7.47
CA GLY A 216 -4.09 -18.64 -8.15
C GLY A 216 -5.40 -18.45 -7.36
N PRO A 217 -6.55 -18.79 -7.98
CA PRO A 217 -7.89 -18.44 -7.49
C PRO A 217 -8.26 -19.00 -6.12
N THR A 218 -7.55 -20.04 -5.65
CA THR A 218 -7.79 -20.64 -4.34
C THR A 218 -7.02 -19.92 -3.24
N ASN A 219 -5.69 -19.76 -3.39
CA ASN A 219 -4.85 -19.19 -2.33
C ASN A 219 -4.94 -17.67 -2.27
N ALA A 220 -5.21 -17.01 -3.40
CA ALA A 220 -5.50 -15.58 -3.49
C ALA A 220 -6.56 -15.14 -2.46
N LYS A 221 -7.56 -15.99 -2.19
CA LYS A 221 -8.62 -15.71 -1.20
C LYS A 221 -8.09 -15.45 0.21
N LEU A 222 -6.92 -15.97 0.56
CA LEU A 222 -6.29 -15.74 1.88
C LEU A 222 -5.83 -14.29 2.06
N LEU A 223 -5.52 -13.60 0.96
CA LEU A 223 -5.19 -12.18 1.00
C LEU A 223 -6.42 -11.34 1.37
N HIS A 224 -7.62 -11.79 1.01
CA HIS A 224 -8.85 -11.01 1.12
C HIS A 224 -9.79 -11.50 2.22
N MET A 225 -10.73 -10.64 2.59
CA MET A 225 -11.82 -10.96 3.50
C MET A 225 -12.77 -12.05 2.97
N LEU A 226 -12.55 -12.55 1.75
CA LEU A 226 -13.07 -13.83 1.25
C LEU A 226 -12.78 -15.00 2.21
N SER A 227 -11.62 -15.00 2.87
CA SER A 227 -11.23 -16.05 3.82
C SER A 227 -11.70 -15.82 5.25
N ALA A 228 -12.29 -14.65 5.55
CA ALA A 228 -12.65 -14.26 6.91
C ALA A 228 -13.93 -14.91 7.42
N ALA A 229 -14.87 -15.27 6.52
CA ALA A 229 -16.13 -15.91 6.89
C ALA A 229 -16.62 -16.86 5.79
N LYS A 230 -17.37 -17.88 6.19
CA LYS A 230 -18.02 -18.82 5.26
C LYS A 230 -18.95 -18.03 4.32
N ASN A 231 -18.78 -18.20 3.02
CA ASN A 231 -19.53 -17.53 1.96
C ASN A 231 -19.31 -16.00 1.86
N SER A 232 -18.24 -15.46 2.45
CA SER A 232 -17.85 -14.06 2.20
C SER A 232 -17.69 -13.80 0.71
N LYS A 233 -18.16 -12.64 0.26
CA LYS A 233 -18.03 -12.15 -1.13
C LYS A 233 -17.09 -10.95 -1.22
N ASP A 234 -16.43 -10.61 -0.13
CA ASP A 234 -15.56 -9.45 -0.08
C ASP A 234 -14.20 -9.76 -0.69
N ASN A 235 -14.10 -9.53 -2.00
CA ASN A 235 -12.90 -9.71 -2.82
C ASN A 235 -12.05 -8.43 -2.95
N THR A 236 -12.35 -7.40 -2.16
CA THR A 236 -11.68 -6.10 -2.25
C THR A 236 -10.84 -5.81 -1.00
N HIS A 237 -11.36 -6.11 0.19
CA HIS A 237 -10.67 -5.77 1.43
C HIS A 237 -9.73 -6.87 1.87
N TYR A 238 -8.55 -6.48 2.36
CA TYR A 238 -7.52 -7.43 2.79
C TYR A 238 -7.72 -7.93 4.22
N THR A 239 -7.25 -9.16 4.45
CA THR A 239 -6.94 -9.67 5.80
C THR A 239 -5.64 -9.06 6.31
N GLU A 240 -5.28 -9.34 7.57
CA GLU A 240 -3.97 -9.03 8.13
C GLU A 240 -2.81 -9.59 7.30
N TYR A 241 -2.98 -10.80 6.76
CA TYR A 241 -1.99 -11.44 5.89
C TYR A 241 -1.87 -10.72 4.54
N GLY A 242 -3.00 -10.42 3.90
CA GLY A 242 -3.01 -9.74 2.61
C GLY A 242 -2.44 -8.33 2.68
N ALA A 243 -2.85 -7.54 3.68
CA ALA A 243 -2.38 -6.18 3.87
C ALA A 243 -0.87 -6.13 4.06
N HIS A 244 -0.30 -7.04 4.85
CA HIS A 244 1.15 -7.12 5.07
C HIS A 244 1.90 -7.52 3.79
N ARG A 245 1.42 -8.52 3.05
CA ARG A 245 2.05 -8.95 1.79
C ARG A 245 2.01 -7.88 0.70
N VAL A 246 0.91 -7.14 0.62
CA VAL A 246 0.79 -6.01 -0.32
C VAL A 246 1.70 -4.86 0.11
N ALA A 247 1.73 -4.50 1.39
CA ALA A 247 2.61 -3.45 1.91
C ALA A 247 4.09 -3.76 1.66
N GLU A 248 4.53 -5.00 1.84
CA GLU A 248 5.89 -5.45 1.56
C GLU A 248 6.30 -5.25 0.10
N LEU A 249 5.43 -5.61 -0.86
CA LEU A 249 5.72 -5.41 -2.28
C LEU A 249 5.68 -3.92 -2.67
N LEU A 250 4.75 -3.16 -2.10
CA LEU A 250 4.59 -1.75 -2.43
C LEU A 250 5.72 -0.89 -1.83
N VAL A 251 6.28 -1.24 -0.66
CA VAL A 251 7.43 -0.50 -0.12
C VAL A 251 8.67 -0.63 -1.02
N ASP A 252 8.90 -1.82 -1.58
CA ASP A 252 10.01 -2.07 -2.50
C ASP A 252 9.84 -1.25 -3.77
N ALA A 253 8.65 -1.27 -4.36
CA ALA A 253 8.32 -0.49 -5.54
C ALA A 253 8.38 1.03 -5.27
N MET A 254 7.95 1.48 -4.08
CA MET A 254 8.11 2.88 -3.65
C MET A 254 9.57 3.28 -3.61
N ALA A 255 10.44 2.42 -3.06
CA ALA A 255 11.86 2.71 -2.94
C ALA A 255 12.58 2.66 -4.30
N GLU A 256 12.11 1.84 -5.24
CA GLU A 256 12.57 1.88 -6.63
C GLU A 256 12.16 3.16 -7.35
N ALA A 257 10.89 3.55 -7.24
CA ALA A 257 10.36 4.77 -7.85
C ALA A 257 10.92 6.05 -7.21
N CYS A 258 11.26 5.98 -5.92
CA CYS A 258 11.82 7.08 -5.15
C CYS A 258 13.06 6.62 -4.35
N PRO A 259 14.25 6.58 -4.99
CA PRO A 259 15.47 6.03 -4.39
C PRO A 259 15.90 6.68 -3.06
N GLN A 260 15.43 7.89 -2.77
CA GLN A 260 15.65 8.59 -1.49
C GLN A 260 15.07 7.83 -0.30
N LEU A 261 14.06 6.97 -0.52
CA LEU A 261 13.46 6.14 0.53
C LEU A 261 14.28 4.88 0.83
N LYS A 262 15.11 4.38 -0.11
CA LYS A 262 15.86 3.10 0.03
C LYS A 262 16.66 2.98 1.33
N PRO A 263 17.39 4.01 1.82
CA PRO A 263 18.15 3.89 3.07
C PRO A 263 17.28 3.62 4.30
N TYR A 264 15.99 3.92 4.23
CA TYR A 264 15.04 3.80 5.33
C TYR A 264 14.19 2.54 5.24
N VAL A 265 14.16 1.82 4.12
CA VAL A 265 13.40 0.57 3.99
C VAL A 265 14.00 -0.51 4.90
N ARG A 266 13.12 -1.29 5.53
CA ARG A 266 13.47 -2.39 6.43
C ARG A 266 12.61 -3.60 6.09
N HIS A 267 13.21 -4.78 6.21
CA HIS A 267 12.50 -6.05 6.16
C HIS A 267 12.85 -6.83 7.42
N TYR A 268 11.82 -7.41 8.03
CA TYR A 268 11.92 -8.23 9.21
C TYR A 268 11.14 -9.52 8.95
N ASP A 269 11.58 -10.61 9.56
CA ASP A 269 10.88 -11.89 9.42
C ASP A 269 9.51 -11.85 10.12
N PHE A 270 9.42 -11.11 11.22
CA PHE A 270 8.20 -10.93 12.01
C PHE A 270 8.07 -9.48 12.48
N ILE A 271 6.84 -8.94 12.43
CA ILE A 271 6.49 -7.61 12.89
C ILE A 271 5.34 -7.69 13.88
N VAL A 272 5.57 -7.17 15.08
CA VAL A 272 4.65 -7.23 16.22
C VAL A 272 4.10 -5.85 16.51
N SER A 273 2.78 -5.75 16.66
CA SER A 273 2.09 -4.53 17.09
C SER A 273 0.81 -4.91 17.84
N ALA A 274 0.64 -4.35 19.04
CA ALA A 274 -0.60 -4.46 19.80
C ALA A 274 -1.76 -3.72 19.10
N LYS A 275 -1.44 -2.71 18.29
CA LYS A 275 -2.40 -1.92 17.50
C LYS A 275 -2.74 -2.56 16.14
N GLY A 276 -2.08 -3.66 15.78
CA GLY A 276 -2.34 -4.39 14.54
C GLY A 276 -1.66 -3.83 13.29
N PHE A 277 -0.59 -3.05 13.46
CA PHE A 277 0.27 -2.58 12.37
C PHE A 277 1.29 -3.63 11.89
N GLY A 278 1.42 -4.75 12.60
CA GLY A 278 2.31 -5.87 12.25
C GLY A 278 1.53 -7.08 11.73
N ASN A 279 2.25 -8.10 11.24
CA ASN A 279 1.68 -9.39 10.88
C ASN A 279 1.40 -10.28 12.11
N TYR A 280 1.81 -9.87 13.32
CA TYR A 280 1.48 -10.52 14.57
C TYR A 280 0.93 -9.55 15.62
N MET A 281 -0.18 -9.94 16.25
CA MET A 281 -0.83 -9.17 17.32
C MET A 281 -0.14 -9.30 18.68
N THR A 282 0.70 -10.33 18.88
CA THR A 282 1.43 -10.53 20.14
C THR A 282 2.85 -11.01 19.91
N LEU A 283 3.76 -10.60 20.82
CA LEU A 283 5.15 -11.01 20.79
C LEU A 283 5.31 -12.54 20.88
N GLN A 284 4.53 -13.19 21.75
CA GLN A 284 4.59 -14.64 21.90
C GLN A 284 4.10 -15.36 20.64
N ALA A 285 3.09 -14.85 19.94
CA ALA A 285 2.63 -15.44 18.69
C ALA A 285 3.70 -15.39 17.60
N ALA A 286 4.42 -14.26 17.46
CA ALA A 286 5.55 -14.16 16.54
C ALA A 286 6.64 -15.18 16.90
N ILE A 287 7.03 -15.25 18.18
CA ILE A 287 8.06 -16.19 18.66
C ILE A 287 7.67 -17.63 18.42
N ASN A 288 6.41 -18.01 18.64
CA ASN A 288 5.92 -19.35 18.39
C ASN A 288 6.12 -19.77 16.92
N ASN A 289 6.02 -18.82 15.99
CA ASN A 289 6.19 -19.04 14.55
C ASN A 289 7.64 -18.93 14.06
N VAL A 290 8.60 -18.49 14.89
CA VAL A 290 10.03 -18.55 14.54
C VAL A 290 10.45 -20.00 14.33
N PRO A 291 11.02 -20.37 13.17
CA PRO A 291 11.52 -21.72 12.93
C PRO A 291 12.66 -22.08 13.88
N ILE A 292 12.70 -23.34 14.33
CA ILE A 292 13.80 -23.83 15.16
C ILE A 292 15.09 -23.83 14.33
N TYR A 293 16.20 -23.40 14.92
CA TYR A 293 17.54 -23.32 14.31
C TYR A 293 17.75 -22.26 13.23
N ALA A 294 16.69 -21.61 12.74
CA ALA A 294 16.80 -20.44 11.87
C ALA A 294 17.08 -19.17 12.71
N LYS A 295 17.90 -18.27 12.14
CA LYS A 295 18.05 -16.92 12.69
C LYS A 295 16.92 -16.06 12.14
N SER A 296 16.15 -15.43 13.02
CA SER A 296 15.03 -14.57 12.65
C SER A 296 15.09 -13.23 13.36
N THR A 297 14.53 -12.22 12.70
CA THR A 297 14.38 -10.86 13.17
C THR A 297 12.94 -10.59 13.55
N ILE A 298 12.71 -10.07 14.75
CA ILE A 298 11.40 -9.63 15.21
C ILE A 298 11.45 -8.12 15.44
N CYS A 299 10.70 -7.37 14.65
CA CYS A 299 10.43 -5.97 14.89
C CYS A 299 9.24 -5.81 15.84
N VAL A 300 9.39 -5.01 16.89
CA VAL A 300 8.32 -4.69 17.84
C VAL A 300 8.04 -3.19 17.71
N LEU A 301 6.90 -2.85 17.11
CA LEU A 301 6.53 -1.48 16.77
C LEU A 301 5.96 -0.71 17.96
N ASP A 302 5.12 -1.38 18.75
CA ASP A 302 4.41 -0.79 19.88
C ASP A 302 4.03 -1.85 20.91
N GLY A 303 3.46 -1.40 22.02
CA GLY A 303 2.89 -2.25 23.07
C GLY A 303 3.84 -2.47 24.24
N GLU A 304 3.26 -2.99 25.32
CA GLU A 304 3.98 -3.40 26.52
C GLU A 304 3.91 -4.93 26.62
N TRP A 305 5.07 -5.58 26.57
CA TRP A 305 5.18 -7.03 26.47
C TRP A 305 5.96 -7.56 27.66
N LYS A 306 5.46 -8.64 28.26
CA LYS A 306 6.24 -9.43 29.21
C LYS A 306 7.36 -10.18 28.50
N GLU A 307 8.44 -10.47 29.22
CA GLU A 307 9.55 -11.26 28.72
C GLU A 307 9.02 -12.58 28.16
N PRO A 308 9.21 -12.83 26.86
CA PRO A 308 8.55 -13.95 26.22
C PRO A 308 9.28 -15.25 26.52
N LYS A 309 8.52 -16.35 26.53
CA LYS A 309 9.12 -17.68 26.65
C LYS A 309 9.67 -18.10 25.29
N ILE A 310 10.99 -18.19 25.20
CA ILE A 310 11.70 -18.62 23.99
C ILE A 310 11.91 -20.13 24.06
N THR A 311 11.29 -20.87 23.14
CA THR A 311 11.53 -22.31 22.98
C THR A 311 13.01 -22.55 22.63
N SER A 312 13.62 -23.56 23.26
CA SER A 312 15.01 -23.95 22.98
C SER A 312 15.27 -24.14 21.49
N GLY A 313 16.43 -23.68 21.01
CA GLY A 313 16.84 -23.76 19.61
C GLY A 313 16.41 -22.60 18.71
N LYS A 314 15.56 -21.67 19.18
CA LYS A 314 15.18 -20.46 18.42
C LYS A 314 16.24 -19.36 18.57
N LYS A 315 16.66 -18.75 17.46
CA LYS A 315 17.67 -17.67 17.43
C LYS A 315 17.01 -16.37 16.98
N ILE A 316 16.77 -15.46 17.91
CA ILE A 316 15.95 -14.25 17.67
C ILE A 316 16.79 -13.00 17.87
N LYS A 317 16.73 -12.08 16.89
CA LYS A 317 17.21 -10.70 17.02
C LYS A 317 16.01 -9.76 17.11
N TYR A 318 15.87 -9.07 18.24
CA TYR A 318 14.83 -8.05 18.39
C TYR A 318 15.28 -6.70 17.83
N VAL A 319 14.36 -6.00 17.17
CA VAL A 319 14.44 -4.58 16.85
C VAL A 319 13.22 -3.93 17.49
N LYS A 320 13.45 -2.99 18.40
CA LYS A 320 12.39 -2.34 19.18
C LYS A 320 12.32 -0.88 18.80
N PHE A 321 11.14 -0.41 18.43
CA PHE A 321 10.86 1.01 18.29
C PHE A 321 10.74 1.61 19.69
N SER A 322 10.99 2.91 19.85
CA SER A 322 10.89 3.66 21.11
C SER A 322 9.53 3.54 21.80
N GLY A 323 8.47 3.31 21.04
CA GLY A 323 7.12 3.08 21.57
C GLY A 323 6.87 1.67 22.13
N ALA A 324 7.82 0.74 22.01
CA ALA A 324 7.68 -0.65 22.49
C ALA A 324 8.47 -0.90 23.77
N LYS A 325 7.83 -1.52 24.76
CA LYS A 325 8.48 -2.01 25.98
C LYS A 325 8.43 -3.52 26.05
N VAL A 326 9.57 -4.13 26.36
CA VAL A 326 9.67 -5.57 26.65
C VAL A 326 10.33 -5.66 28.02
N GLU A 327 9.55 -6.07 29.01
CA GLU A 327 9.92 -6.12 30.44
C GLU A 327 10.08 -7.55 30.96
#